data_AF-A0A7C7RUP8-F1
#
_entry.id   AF-A0A7C7RUP8-F1
#
_cell.length_a   1.000
_cell.length_b   1.000
_cell.length_c   1.000
_cell.angle_alpha   90.00
_cell.angle_beta   90.00
_cell.angle_gamma   90.00
#
_symmetry.space_group_name_H-M   'P 1'
#
loop_
_entity.id
_entity.type
_entity.pdbx_description
1 polymer ?
#
loop_
_entity_poly.entity_id
_entity_poly.type
_entity_poly.pdbx_seq_one_letter_code
_entity_poly.pdbx_strand_id
1 'polypeptide(L)'
;MIWKNLFLVVLVCAFLAPINVFAMSDAEELSAIKKEFGSVLSLKGTARKEINAIANLFAPGSKLAAIDATKASGEYCMLEKVTKHNMIHYASNPKNTHEDIVYYLNPATFIKSGMDVSKLPKHPKSLGKMTPLQWYYYDGTYVEPHQGTQMNKAFVIMTVDLM
;
A
#
# COMPACT_ATOMS: atom_id res chain seq x y z
N MET A 1 25.44 2.79 69.50
CA MET A 1 24.97 3.44 68.26
C MET A 1 25.94 4.58 67.97
N ILE A 2 26.82 4.42 66.96
CA ILE A 2 27.63 5.44 66.24
C ILE A 2 28.72 4.70 65.40
N TRP A 3 28.71 4.98 64.09
CA TRP A 3 29.78 4.94 63.06
C TRP A 3 30.76 3.75 62.89
N LYS A 4 30.85 3.22 61.67
CA LYS A 4 31.84 3.67 60.64
C LYS A 4 31.62 2.98 59.28
N ASN A 5 31.74 3.77 58.23
CA ASN A 5 31.77 3.37 56.82
C ASN A 5 32.90 2.37 56.53
N LEU A 6 32.61 1.32 55.76
CA LEU A 6 33.60 0.71 54.89
C LEU A 6 32.94 0.35 53.55
N PHE A 7 33.30 1.13 52.53
CA PHE A 7 33.07 0.83 51.14
C PHE A 7 33.59 -0.59 50.83
N LEU A 8 32.75 -1.45 50.27
CA LEU A 8 33.20 -2.59 49.50
C LEU A 8 32.42 -2.62 48.19
N VAL A 9 33.01 -1.97 47.19
CA VAL A 9 32.69 -2.17 45.78
C VAL A 9 33.16 -3.58 45.44
N VAL A 10 32.24 -4.54 45.41
CA VAL A 10 32.49 -5.87 44.84
C VAL A 10 31.81 -5.95 43.49
N LEU A 11 32.66 -5.77 42.48
CA LEU A 11 32.56 -6.13 41.09
C LEU A 11 31.56 -7.28 40.82
N VAL A 12 30.34 -6.95 40.37
CA VAL A 12 29.46 -7.92 39.73
C VAL A 12 29.89 -8.02 38.27
N CYS A 13 30.85 -8.89 37.99
CA CYS A 13 31.04 -9.44 36.65
C CYS A 13 29.84 -10.33 36.33
N ALA A 14 28.70 -9.73 35.99
CA ALA A 14 27.62 -10.43 35.35
C ALA A 14 28.14 -10.87 33.97
N PHE A 15 28.28 -12.18 33.81
CA PHE A 15 28.50 -12.86 32.54
C PHE A 15 27.49 -12.37 31.51
N LEU A 16 27.90 -11.40 30.68
CA LEU A 16 27.31 -11.22 29.37
C LEU A 16 27.79 -12.41 28.54
N ALA A 17 27.03 -13.51 28.59
CA ALA A 17 27.16 -14.54 27.58
C ALA A 17 26.99 -13.86 26.22
N PRO A 18 27.94 -14.01 25.28
CA PRO A 18 27.71 -13.54 23.92
C PRO A 18 26.50 -14.33 23.42
N ILE A 19 25.38 -13.62 23.23
CA ILE A 19 24.28 -14.13 22.42
C ILE A 19 24.87 -14.21 21.02
N ASN A 20 25.49 -15.36 20.70
CA ASN A 20 25.91 -15.65 19.35
C ASN A 20 24.65 -15.73 18.52
N VAL A 21 24.28 -14.63 17.89
CA VAL A 21 23.37 -14.62 16.75
C VAL A 21 24.15 -15.30 15.64
N PHE A 22 24.16 -16.64 15.64
CA PHE A 22 24.69 -17.40 14.52
C PHE A 22 23.79 -17.10 13.34
N ALA A 23 24.33 -16.37 12.35
CA ALA A 23 23.69 -16.27 11.06
C ALA A 23 23.44 -17.69 10.53
N MET A 24 22.23 -17.96 10.05
CA MET A 24 21.92 -19.24 9.40
C MET A 24 22.93 -19.48 8.27
N SER A 25 23.37 -20.72 8.13
CA SER A 25 24.19 -21.08 6.98
C SER A 25 23.35 -20.99 5.69
N ASP A 26 23.99 -20.69 4.57
CA ASP A 26 23.34 -20.64 3.25
C ASP A 26 22.53 -21.92 2.94
N ALA A 27 22.97 -23.07 3.44
CA ALA A 27 22.30 -24.36 3.26
C ALA A 27 21.01 -24.47 4.09
N GLU A 28 21.03 -23.98 5.33
CA GLU A 28 19.86 -23.91 6.20
C GLU A 28 18.84 -22.90 5.65
N GLU A 29 19.32 -21.75 5.17
CA GLU A 29 18.48 -20.74 4.52
C GLU A 29 17.82 -21.27 3.25
N LEU A 30 18.59 -21.92 2.37
CA LEU A 30 18.04 -22.54 1.17
C LEU A 30 17.01 -23.64 1.49
N SER A 31 17.25 -24.43 2.54
CA SER A 31 16.33 -25.46 3.00
C SER A 31 15.02 -24.84 3.52
N ALA A 32 15.11 -23.78 4.32
CA ALA A 32 13.97 -23.04 4.82
C ALA A 32 13.14 -22.43 3.67
N ILE A 33 13.80 -21.76 2.71
CA ILE A 33 13.15 -21.17 1.53
C ILE A 33 12.45 -22.25 0.71
N LYS A 34 13.08 -23.41 0.47
CA LYS A 34 12.46 -24.51 -0.28
C LYS A 34 11.28 -25.12 0.47
N LYS A 35 11.34 -25.18 1.80
CA LYS A 35 10.24 -25.68 2.63
C LYS A 35 9.05 -24.72 2.61
N GLU A 36 9.30 -23.41 2.69
CA GLU A 36 8.27 -22.38 2.74
C GLU A 36 7.66 -22.10 1.35
N PHE A 37 8.49 -21.96 0.33
CA PHE A 37 8.07 -21.56 -1.02
C PHE A 37 8.10 -22.70 -2.05
N GLY A 38 8.29 -23.95 -1.63
CA GLY A 38 8.46 -25.10 -2.52
C GLY A 38 7.36 -25.22 -3.59
N SER A 39 6.10 -24.98 -3.22
CA SER A 39 4.98 -24.97 -4.14
C SER A 39 5.14 -23.89 -5.22
N VAL A 40 5.51 -22.66 -4.84
CA VAL A 40 5.75 -21.55 -5.78
C VAL A 40 6.97 -21.85 -6.67
N LEU A 41 8.06 -22.35 -6.08
CA LEU A 41 9.29 -22.68 -6.81
C LEU A 41 9.08 -23.82 -7.82
N SER A 42 8.16 -24.74 -7.54
CA SER A 42 7.82 -25.87 -8.41
C SER A 42 7.00 -25.47 -9.64
N LEU A 43 6.29 -24.32 -9.61
CA LEU A 43 5.51 -23.82 -10.74
C LEU A 43 6.35 -23.70 -12.01
N LYS A 44 5.73 -23.97 -13.17
CA LYS A 44 6.32 -23.86 -14.51
C LYS A 44 5.38 -23.10 -15.45
N GLY A 45 5.88 -22.73 -16.63
CA GLY A 45 5.06 -22.13 -17.69
C GLY A 45 4.29 -20.87 -17.25
N THR A 46 3.02 -20.79 -17.65
CA THR A 46 2.13 -19.65 -17.37
C THR A 46 1.96 -19.39 -15.88
N ALA A 47 1.72 -20.42 -15.06
CA ALA A 47 1.50 -20.26 -13.62
C ALA A 47 2.70 -19.58 -12.92
N ARG A 48 3.94 -19.91 -13.32
CA ARG A 48 5.14 -19.22 -12.80
C ARG A 48 5.15 -17.74 -13.20
N LYS A 49 4.79 -17.42 -14.45
CA LYS A 49 4.77 -16.04 -14.94
C LYS A 49 3.76 -15.19 -14.17
N GLU A 50 2.58 -15.74 -13.91
CA GLU A 50 1.52 -15.07 -13.15
C GLU A 50 1.93 -14.79 -11.70
N ILE A 51 2.43 -15.80 -10.98
CA ILE A 51 2.89 -15.59 -9.60
C ILE A 51 4.06 -14.60 -9.52
N ASN A 52 5.00 -14.66 -10.45
CA ASN A 52 6.09 -13.67 -10.52
C ASN A 52 5.57 -12.26 -10.79
N ALA A 53 4.57 -12.10 -11.65
CA ALA A 53 3.97 -10.80 -11.91
C ALA A 53 3.36 -10.22 -10.63
N ILE A 54 2.59 -11.03 -9.88
CA ILE A 54 2.02 -10.63 -8.59
C ILE A 54 3.12 -10.27 -7.58
N ALA A 55 4.14 -11.12 -7.42
CA ALA A 55 5.25 -10.86 -6.51
C ALA A 55 5.98 -9.54 -6.85
N ASN A 56 6.17 -9.25 -8.14
CA ASN A 56 6.80 -8.01 -8.60
C ASN A 56 5.97 -6.74 -8.29
N LEU A 57 4.65 -6.85 -8.12
CA LEU A 57 3.82 -5.71 -7.68
C LEU A 57 4.18 -5.27 -6.26
N PHE A 58 4.64 -6.19 -5.41
CA PHE A 58 4.93 -5.97 -4.00
C PHE A 58 6.42 -5.91 -3.66
N ALA A 59 7.29 -6.24 -4.61
CA ALA A 59 8.74 -6.18 -4.41
C ALA A 59 9.23 -4.76 -4.06
N PRO A 60 10.34 -4.60 -3.30
CA PRO A 60 10.86 -3.28 -2.92
C PRO A 60 11.11 -2.33 -4.11
N GLY A 61 11.52 -2.87 -5.27
CA GLY A 61 11.72 -2.11 -6.51
C GLY A 61 10.45 -1.87 -7.34
N SER A 62 9.29 -2.34 -6.89
CA SER A 62 8.00 -2.11 -7.56
C SER A 62 7.76 -0.61 -7.74
N LYS A 63 7.11 -0.22 -8.83
CA LYS A 63 6.61 1.15 -9.04
C LYS A 63 5.23 1.35 -8.43
N LEU A 64 4.73 0.40 -7.66
CA LEU A 64 3.45 0.46 -6.97
C LEU A 64 3.64 0.35 -5.44
N ALA A 65 2.71 0.94 -4.70
CA ALA A 65 2.50 0.74 -3.26
C ALA A 65 1.08 0.22 -3.05
N ALA A 66 0.95 -0.87 -2.28
CA ALA A 66 -0.32 -1.29 -1.72
C ALA A 66 -0.48 -0.63 -0.34
N ILE A 67 -1.57 0.09 -0.16
CA ILE A 67 -1.86 0.88 1.04
C ILE A 67 -3.21 0.43 1.59
N ASP A 68 -3.26 0.14 2.89
CA ASP A 68 -4.51 -0.10 3.60
C ASP A 68 -5.15 1.24 3.97
N ALA A 69 -6.22 1.61 3.25
CA ALA A 69 -7.01 2.81 3.50
C ALA A 69 -8.36 2.46 4.17
N THR A 70 -8.53 1.24 4.67
CA THR A 70 -9.84 0.75 5.15
C THR A 70 -10.37 1.56 6.34
N LYS A 71 -9.48 2.12 7.17
CA LYS A 71 -9.87 3.02 8.26
C LYS A 71 -10.48 4.34 7.77
N ALA A 72 -10.08 4.83 6.60
CA ALA A 72 -10.56 6.09 6.04
C ALA A 72 -11.84 5.90 5.24
N SER A 73 -11.86 4.92 4.34
CA SER A 73 -12.92 4.76 3.33
C SER A 73 -13.46 3.33 3.19
N GLY A 74 -12.88 2.37 3.91
CA GLY A 74 -13.20 0.95 3.70
C GLY A 74 -12.56 0.37 2.43
N GLU A 75 -11.47 0.95 1.93
CA GLU A 75 -10.84 0.54 0.67
C GLU A 75 -9.35 0.17 0.80
N TYR A 76 -8.85 -0.59 -0.17
CA TYR A 76 -7.43 -0.80 -0.41
C TYR A 76 -6.96 0.06 -1.59
N CYS A 77 -5.82 0.72 -1.45
CA CYS A 77 -5.26 1.59 -2.47
C CYS A 77 -4.02 0.98 -3.14
N MET A 78 -3.97 1.07 -4.46
CA MET A 78 -2.80 0.76 -5.28
C MET A 78 -2.27 2.06 -5.89
N LEU A 79 -1.21 2.62 -5.30
CA LEU A 79 -0.61 3.89 -5.70
C LEU A 79 0.61 3.69 -6.59
N GLU A 80 0.64 4.38 -7.74
CA GLU A 80 1.82 4.50 -8.59
C GLU A 80 2.87 5.42 -7.92
N LYS A 81 4.08 4.90 -7.63
CA LYS A 81 5.08 5.56 -6.77
C LYS A 81 5.99 6.56 -7.50
N VAL A 82 6.12 6.49 -8.83
CA VAL A 82 6.99 7.38 -9.61
C VAL A 82 6.42 8.80 -9.61
N THR A 83 5.15 8.97 -9.92
CA THR A 83 4.50 10.30 -9.98
C THR A 83 3.56 10.56 -8.79
N LYS A 84 3.08 9.48 -8.14
CA LYS A 84 2.02 9.56 -7.12
C LYS A 84 0.81 10.32 -7.66
N HIS A 85 0.47 10.06 -8.92
CA HIS A 85 -0.56 10.77 -9.68
C HIS A 85 -1.48 9.82 -10.44
N ASN A 86 -1.33 8.52 -10.23
CA ASN A 86 -2.31 7.52 -10.61
C ASN A 86 -2.47 6.55 -9.44
N MET A 87 -3.70 6.20 -9.11
CA MET A 87 -3.99 5.19 -8.11
C MET A 87 -5.35 4.53 -8.37
N ILE A 88 -5.56 3.37 -7.76
CA ILE A 88 -6.81 2.61 -7.85
C ILE A 88 -7.21 2.23 -6.44
N HIS A 89 -8.46 2.48 -6.08
CA HIS A 89 -9.05 2.02 -4.83
C HIS A 89 -9.95 0.83 -5.11
N TYR A 90 -9.95 -0.13 -4.20
CA TYR A 90 -10.81 -1.31 -4.21
C TYR A 90 -11.59 -1.36 -2.91
N ALA A 91 -12.91 -1.41 -2.98
CA ALA A 91 -13.75 -1.59 -1.81
C ALA A 91 -13.42 -2.92 -1.11
N SER A 92 -13.21 -2.87 0.20
CA SER A 92 -13.02 -4.09 1.02
C SER A 92 -14.31 -4.92 1.14
N ASN A 93 -15.47 -4.29 0.95
CA ASN A 93 -16.78 -4.93 0.89
C ASN A 93 -17.65 -4.32 -0.22
N PRO A 94 -17.53 -4.81 -1.48
CA PRO A 94 -18.23 -4.23 -2.64
C PRO A 94 -19.76 -4.28 -2.51
N LYS A 95 -20.32 -5.22 -1.75
CA LYS A 95 -21.78 -5.34 -1.56
C LYS A 95 -22.44 -4.12 -0.89
N ASN A 96 -21.66 -3.25 -0.26
CA ASN A 96 -22.14 -2.11 0.50
C ASN A 96 -21.94 -0.77 -0.22
N THR A 97 -21.46 -0.79 -1.46
CA THR A 97 -21.21 0.39 -2.27
C THR A 97 -21.53 0.10 -3.74
N HIS A 98 -21.61 1.14 -4.56
CA HIS A 98 -21.56 1.07 -6.02
C HIS A 98 -20.22 1.65 -6.53
N GLU A 99 -19.31 1.92 -5.60
CA GLU A 99 -17.97 2.44 -5.85
C GLU A 99 -16.91 1.35 -5.63
N ASP A 100 -17.10 0.19 -6.26
CA ASP A 100 -16.27 -1.00 -6.02
C ASP A 100 -14.81 -0.79 -6.39
N ILE A 101 -14.59 -0.12 -7.52
CA ILE A 101 -13.27 0.27 -8.00
C ILE A 101 -13.27 1.75 -8.34
N VAL A 102 -12.43 2.53 -7.67
CA VAL A 102 -12.28 3.96 -7.96
C VAL A 102 -10.91 4.22 -8.59
N TYR A 103 -10.90 4.68 -9.84
CA TYR A 103 -9.71 5.08 -10.57
C TYR A 103 -9.40 6.55 -10.34
N TYR A 104 -8.14 6.84 -10.07
CA TYR A 104 -7.58 8.17 -9.99
C TYR A 104 -6.51 8.30 -11.05
N LEU A 105 -6.69 9.24 -11.97
CA LEU A 105 -5.81 9.40 -13.11
C LEU A 105 -5.28 10.82 -13.22
N ASN A 106 -4.04 10.95 -13.69
CA ASN A 106 -3.40 12.24 -13.90
C ASN A 106 -4.15 13.03 -14.99
N PRO A 107 -4.73 14.21 -14.67
CA PRO A 107 -5.46 15.03 -15.64
C PRO A 107 -4.60 15.46 -16.84
N ALA A 108 -3.28 15.57 -16.68
CA ALA A 108 -2.37 16.01 -17.74
C ALA A 108 -2.44 15.10 -18.99
N THR A 109 -2.68 13.80 -18.80
CA THR A 109 -2.81 12.84 -19.91
C THR A 109 -4.06 13.13 -20.75
N PHE A 110 -5.17 13.51 -20.10
CA PHE A 110 -6.44 13.85 -20.75
C PHE A 110 -6.38 15.23 -21.42
N ILE A 111 -5.77 16.21 -20.75
CA ILE A 111 -5.59 17.55 -21.33
C ILE A 111 -4.75 17.46 -22.60
N LYS A 112 -3.68 16.66 -22.58
CA LYS A 112 -2.83 16.43 -23.76
C LYS A 112 -3.58 15.79 -24.92
N SER A 113 -4.62 14.99 -24.66
CA SER A 113 -5.49 14.42 -25.71
C SER A 113 -6.63 15.34 -26.13
N GLY A 114 -6.68 16.59 -25.63
CA GLY A 114 -7.67 17.60 -26.00
C GLY A 114 -8.91 17.63 -25.12
N MET A 115 -8.95 16.88 -24.02
CA MET A 115 -10.06 16.93 -23.07
C MET A 115 -9.96 18.17 -22.18
N ASP A 116 -11.05 18.94 -22.09
CA ASP A 116 -11.20 20.02 -21.11
C ASP A 116 -11.75 19.46 -19.80
N VAL A 117 -10.84 19.07 -18.89
CA VAL A 117 -11.19 18.47 -17.61
C VAL A 117 -11.98 19.40 -16.68
N SER A 118 -11.95 20.72 -16.92
CA SER A 118 -12.70 21.70 -16.12
C SER A 118 -14.22 21.62 -16.33
N LYS A 119 -14.65 21.00 -17.43
CA LYS A 119 -16.06 20.76 -17.75
C LYS A 119 -16.64 19.50 -17.12
N LEU A 120 -15.81 18.66 -16.52
CA LEU A 120 -16.29 17.49 -15.80
C LEU A 120 -17.02 17.92 -14.51
N PRO A 121 -18.04 17.16 -14.08
CA PRO A 121 -18.63 17.35 -12.77
C PRO A 121 -17.57 17.31 -11.66
N LYS A 122 -17.75 18.13 -10.63
CA LYS A 122 -16.89 18.07 -9.45
C LYS A 122 -17.05 16.73 -8.75
N HIS A 123 -15.93 16.17 -8.30
CA HIS A 123 -15.93 14.96 -7.50
C HIS A 123 -16.77 15.16 -6.22
N PRO A 124 -17.64 14.21 -5.83
CA PRO A 124 -18.41 14.33 -4.60
C PRO A 124 -17.52 14.46 -3.35
N LYS A 125 -18.04 15.08 -2.29
CA LYS A 125 -17.32 15.25 -1.01
C LYS A 125 -17.60 14.14 0.01
N SER A 126 -18.31 13.11 -0.39
CA SER A 126 -18.76 12.00 0.47
C SER A 126 -18.79 10.71 -0.33
N LEU A 127 -18.44 9.60 0.33
CA LEU A 127 -18.50 8.25 -0.22
C LEU A 127 -19.91 7.87 -0.69
N GLY A 128 -19.99 6.99 -1.69
CA GLY A 128 -21.24 6.44 -2.23
C GLY A 128 -22.10 7.47 -2.95
N LYS A 129 -21.49 8.48 -3.57
CA LYS A 129 -22.17 9.55 -4.32
C LYS A 129 -21.66 9.71 -5.74
N MET A 130 -20.60 9.00 -6.12
CA MET A 130 -20.17 8.93 -7.51
C MET A 130 -21.16 8.08 -8.30
N THR A 131 -21.51 8.52 -9.49
CA THR A 131 -22.25 7.70 -10.45
C THR A 131 -21.25 6.77 -11.15
N PRO A 132 -21.48 5.44 -11.20
CA PRO A 132 -20.61 4.53 -11.95
C PRO A 132 -20.44 4.95 -13.41
N LEU A 133 -19.23 4.76 -13.93
CA LEU A 133 -18.81 5.12 -15.29
C LEU A 133 -18.87 6.62 -15.64
N GLN A 134 -19.17 7.49 -14.66
CA GLN A 134 -19.07 8.94 -14.82
C GLN A 134 -17.66 9.42 -14.48
N TRP A 135 -17.13 10.31 -15.32
CA TRP A 135 -15.88 11.01 -15.04
C TRP A 135 -16.13 12.24 -14.15
N TYR A 136 -15.31 12.39 -13.12
CA TYR A 136 -15.31 13.52 -12.21
C TYR A 136 -13.96 14.23 -12.21
N TYR A 137 -13.96 15.51 -11.87
CA TYR A 137 -12.75 16.29 -11.61
C TYR A 137 -12.65 16.63 -10.12
N TYR A 138 -11.52 16.26 -9.52
CA TYR A 138 -11.11 16.69 -8.20
C TYR A 138 -9.96 17.68 -8.35
N ASP A 139 -10.06 18.83 -7.69
CA ASP A 139 -9.11 19.95 -7.87
C ASP A 139 -7.97 20.00 -6.84
N GLY A 140 -7.94 19.07 -5.88
CA GLY A 140 -6.92 19.04 -4.84
C GLY A 140 -7.21 19.88 -3.60
N THR A 141 -8.35 20.58 -3.54
CA THR A 141 -8.57 21.67 -2.56
C THR A 141 -9.35 21.26 -1.30
N TYR A 142 -9.85 20.04 -1.23
CA TYR A 142 -10.61 19.54 -0.08
C TYR A 142 -10.22 18.11 0.27
N VAL A 143 -10.60 17.64 1.47
CA VAL A 143 -10.41 16.25 1.88
C VAL A 143 -11.12 15.33 0.89
N GLU A 144 -10.36 14.51 0.19
CA GLU A 144 -10.90 13.55 -0.76
C GLU A 144 -11.46 12.35 0.04
N PRO A 145 -12.76 12.01 -0.12
CA PRO A 145 -13.44 11.04 0.74
C PRO A 145 -12.84 9.63 0.74
N HIS A 146 -12.24 9.17 -0.38
CA HIS A 146 -11.63 7.85 -0.49
C HIS A 146 -10.22 7.78 0.12
N GLN A 147 -9.45 8.87 0.08
CA GLN A 147 -8.17 8.98 0.78
C GLN A 147 -8.34 9.28 2.28
N GLY A 148 -9.39 10.01 2.66
CA GLY A 148 -9.54 10.60 3.99
C GLY A 148 -8.57 11.75 4.28
N THR A 149 -7.88 12.28 3.27
CA THR A 149 -6.99 13.45 3.39
C THR A 149 -7.06 14.34 2.14
N GLN A 150 -6.55 15.56 2.26
CA GLN A 150 -6.40 16.46 1.11
C GLN A 150 -5.15 16.09 0.30
N MET A 151 -5.33 15.78 -0.98
CA MET A 151 -4.22 15.29 -1.81
C MET A 151 -3.34 16.40 -2.42
N ASN A 152 -3.77 17.67 -2.38
CA ASN A 152 -3.04 18.82 -2.95
C ASN A 152 -2.64 18.64 -4.42
N LYS A 153 -3.38 17.82 -5.16
CA LYS A 153 -3.18 17.50 -6.57
C LYS A 153 -4.54 17.28 -7.22
N ALA A 154 -4.67 17.68 -8.48
CA ALA A 154 -5.88 17.44 -9.24
C ALA A 154 -5.91 16.01 -9.79
N PHE A 155 -7.10 15.42 -9.89
CA PHE A 155 -7.32 14.08 -10.44
C PHE A 155 -8.57 14.05 -11.31
N VAL A 156 -8.52 13.22 -12.36
CA VAL A 156 -9.71 12.74 -13.05
C VAL A 156 -10.08 11.41 -12.41
N ILE A 157 -11.32 11.29 -11.93
CA ILE A 157 -11.76 10.18 -11.08
C ILE A 157 -12.97 9.51 -11.73
N MET A 158 -13.01 8.17 -11.73
CA MET A 158 -14.17 7.39 -12.15
C MET A 158 -14.33 6.21 -11.21
N THR A 159 -15.57 5.81 -10.98
CA THR A 159 -15.88 4.58 -10.29
C THR A 159 -16.49 3.52 -11.21
N VAL A 160 -16.28 2.26 -10.90
CA VAL A 160 -16.89 1.10 -11.56
C VAL A 160 -17.65 0.29 -10.50
N ASP A 161 -18.86 -0.10 -10.85
CA ASP A 161 -19.70 -1.02 -10.11
C ASP A 161 -19.59 -2.40 -10.76
N LEU A 162 -19.26 -3.43 -9.98
CA LEU A 162 -19.09 -4.81 -10.43
C LEU A 162 -20.29 -5.70 -10.08
N MET A 163 -21.28 -5.16 -9.34
CA MET A 163 -22.41 -5.91 -8.78
C MET A 163 -23.69 -5.80 -9.63
#